data_AF-A0A945NIK6-F1
#
_entry.id   AF-A0A945NIK6-F1
#
_cell.length_a   1.000
_cell.length_b   1.000
_cell.length_c   1.000
_cell.angle_alpha   90.00
_cell.angle_beta   90.00
_cell.angle_gamma   90.00
#
_symmetry.space_group_name_H-M   'P 1'
#
loop_
_entity.id
_entity.type
_entity.pdbx_description
1 polymer ?
#
loop_
_entity_poly.entity_id
_entity_poly.type
_entity_poly.pdbx_seq_one_letter_code
_entity_poly.pdbx_strand_id
1 'polypeptide(L)'
;ELAEKCTIQLAYAIGVSKPLSVYVDTAGTGSIDEDKLSAALQEVMDLSPRGIREHLGLSRPIYARSAAYGHFGRTPDEDGGFSWEKTDLVEPLKAAL
;
A
#
# COMPACT_ATOMS: atom_id res chain seq x y z
N GLU A 1 2.22 3.27 -17.28
CA GLU A 1 1.74 2.25 -16.32
C GLU A 1 2.91 1.41 -15.85
N LEU A 2 2.89 0.91 -14.61
CA LEU A 2 4.02 0.18 -14.01
C LEU A 2 3.91 -1.34 -14.18
N ALA A 3 2.71 -1.91 -14.01
CA ALA A 3 2.40 -3.32 -14.24
C ALA A 3 0.88 -3.48 -14.41
N GLU A 4 0.43 -4.54 -15.09
CA GLU A 4 -1.00 -4.91 -15.15
C GLU A 4 -1.44 -5.70 -13.91
N LYS A 5 -0.53 -6.47 -13.33
CA LYS A 5 -0.72 -7.23 -12.10
C LYS A 5 0.46 -7.00 -11.17
N CYS A 6 0.19 -6.89 -9.87
CA CYS A 6 1.21 -6.67 -8.88
C CYS A 6 0.78 -7.33 -7.57
N THR A 7 1.66 -8.15 -7.00
CA THR A 7 1.53 -8.72 -5.66
C THR A 7 2.63 -8.12 -4.79
N ILE A 8 2.23 -7.60 -3.62
CA ILE A 8 3.16 -7.04 -2.64
C ILE A 8 3.11 -7.90 -1.38
N GLN A 9 4.27 -8.25 -0.86
CA GLN A 9 4.42 -8.97 0.40
C GLN A 9 5.23 -8.14 1.39
N LEU A 10 4.75 -8.07 2.63
CA LEU A 10 5.42 -7.41 3.75
C LEU A 10 5.66 -8.43 4.88
N ALA A 11 6.85 -8.40 5.48
CA ALA A 11 7.19 -9.21 6.65
C ALA A 11 7.63 -8.32 7.82
N TYR A 12 7.17 -8.62 9.04
CA TYR A 12 7.54 -7.89 10.26
C TYR A 12 7.98 -8.86 11.37
N ALA A 13 8.89 -8.40 12.23
CA ALA A 13 9.17 -9.05 13.51
C ALA A 13 8.49 -8.27 14.65
N ILE A 14 7.99 -8.99 15.66
CA ILE A 14 7.42 -8.38 16.86
C ILE A 14 8.47 -7.47 17.51
N GLY A 15 8.10 -6.21 17.77
CA GLY A 15 9.00 -5.20 18.35
C GLY A 15 9.86 -4.45 17.34
N VAL A 16 9.82 -4.78 16.05
CA VAL A 16 10.53 -4.07 14.98
C VAL A 16 9.53 -3.20 14.21
N SER A 17 9.82 -1.90 14.10
CA SER A 17 8.89 -0.92 13.50
C SER A 17 8.86 -0.98 11.98
N LYS A 18 10.01 -1.14 11.32
CA LYS A 18 10.12 -1.24 9.86
C LYS A 18 9.94 -2.71 9.41
N PRO A 19 9.40 -2.95 8.20
CA PRO A 19 9.34 -4.30 7.67
C PRO A 19 10.76 -4.89 7.54
N LEU A 20 10.88 -6.20 7.79
CA LEU A 20 12.10 -6.97 7.51
C LEU A 20 12.34 -7.09 6.00
N SER A 21 11.25 -7.21 5.24
CA SER A 21 11.28 -7.27 3.78
C SER A 21 10.01 -6.70 3.17
N VAL A 22 10.19 -6.12 1.99
CA VAL A 22 9.14 -5.71 1.04
C VAL A 22 9.48 -6.41 -0.27
N TYR A 23 8.60 -7.29 -0.72
CA TYR A 23 8.77 -8.03 -1.97
C TYR A 23 7.64 -7.67 -2.94
N VAL A 24 7.99 -7.57 -4.22
CA VAL A 24 7.09 -7.20 -5.30
C VAL A 24 7.19 -8.27 -6.39
N ASP A 25 6.05 -8.75 -6.87
CA ASP A 25 5.94 -9.65 -8.01
C ASP A 25 4.90 -9.10 -8.98
N THR A 26 5.35 -8.73 -10.18
CA THR A 26 4.54 -8.14 -11.25
C THR A 26 3.93 -9.20 -12.17
N ALA A 27 4.10 -10.48 -11.86
CA ALA A 27 3.65 -11.63 -12.65
C ALA A 27 4.09 -11.54 -14.13
N GLY A 28 5.27 -10.96 -14.39
CA GLY A 28 5.82 -10.76 -15.73
C GLY A 28 5.16 -9.62 -16.54
N THR A 29 4.32 -8.80 -15.92
CA THR A 29 3.64 -7.66 -16.57
C THR A 29 4.30 -6.32 -16.28
N GLY A 30 5.37 -6.30 -15.47
CA GLY A 30 6.09 -5.09 -15.08
C GLY A 30 6.88 -4.46 -16.22
N SER A 31 6.85 -3.13 -16.30
CA SER A 31 7.72 -2.34 -17.18
C SER A 31 9.03 -1.92 -16.50
N ILE A 32 9.12 -2.08 -15.18
CA ILE A 32 10.25 -1.72 -14.33
C ILE A 32 10.66 -2.93 -13.50
N ASP A 33 11.94 -2.97 -13.15
CA ASP A 33 12.52 -3.96 -12.24
C ASP A 33 11.83 -3.96 -10.86
N GLU A 34 11.56 -5.15 -10.33
CA GLU A 34 10.78 -5.36 -9.10
C GLU A 34 11.52 -4.87 -7.85
N ASP A 35 12.85 -4.97 -7.82
CA ASP A 35 13.67 -4.47 -6.70
C ASP A 35 13.64 -2.93 -6.67
N LYS A 36 13.69 -2.28 -7.85
CA LYS A 36 13.50 -0.82 -7.93
C LYS A 36 12.11 -0.40 -7.45
N LEU A 37 11.08 -1.13 -7.84
CA LEU A 37 9.71 -0.84 -7.40
C LEU A 37 9.56 -1.03 -5.88
N SER A 38 10.17 -2.09 -5.32
CA SER A 38 10.22 -2.31 -3.86
C SER A 38 10.93 -1.18 -3.12
N ALA A 39 12.04 -0.68 -3.66
CA ALA A 39 12.77 0.44 -3.07
C ALA A 39 11.94 1.74 -3.12
N ALA A 40 11.33 2.04 -4.26
CA ALA A 40 10.49 3.22 -4.44
C ALA A 40 9.27 3.21 -3.49
N LEU A 41 8.61 2.06 -3.31
CA LEU A 41 7.49 1.91 -2.36
C LEU A 41 7.90 2.28 -0.92
N GLN A 42 9.11 1.89 -0.51
CA GLN A 42 9.65 2.20 0.82
C GLN A 42 10.06 3.66 0.99
N GLU A 43 10.32 4.37 -0.11
CA GLU A 43 10.61 5.81 -0.11
C GLU A 43 9.32 6.64 -0.03
N VAL A 44 8.31 6.28 -0.82
CA VAL A 44 7.09 7.09 -0.95
C VAL A 44 6.10 6.93 0.20
N MET A 45 6.18 5.81 0.93
CA MET A 45 5.29 5.54 2.05
C MET A 45 6.06 4.95 3.24
N ASP A 46 5.81 5.48 4.44
CA ASP A 46 6.27 4.83 5.66
C ASP A 46 5.45 3.56 5.91
N LEU A 47 6.03 2.41 5.55
CA LEU A 47 5.43 1.09 5.78
C LEU A 47 5.56 0.60 7.24
N SER A 48 5.94 1.43 8.20
CA SER A 48 5.80 1.06 9.61
C SER A 48 4.32 0.95 10.01
N PRO A 49 3.94 0.16 11.05
CA PRO A 49 2.56 0.11 11.53
C PRO A 49 1.99 1.51 11.88
N ARG A 50 2.84 2.40 12.38
CA ARG A 50 2.47 3.80 12.63
C ARG A 50 2.26 4.57 11.33
N GLY A 51 3.20 4.47 10.38
CA GLY A 51 3.13 5.15 9.10
C GLY A 51 1.89 4.74 8.30
N ILE A 52 1.59 3.44 8.23
CA ILE A 52 0.36 2.91 7.60
C ILE A 52 -0.88 3.52 8.26
N ARG A 53 -0.95 3.51 9.60
CA ARG A 53 -2.10 4.04 10.36
C ARG A 53 -2.30 5.53 10.12
N GLU A 54 -1.22 6.31 10.11
CA GLU A 54 -1.25 7.77 9.94
C GLU A 54 -1.58 8.15 8.50
N HIS A 55 -0.91 7.55 7.52
CA HIS A 55 -1.13 7.81 6.09
C HIS A 55 -2.58 7.48 5.68
N LEU A 56 -3.08 6.30 6.07
CA LEU A 56 -4.44 5.88 5.75
C LEU A 56 -5.51 6.47 6.69
N GLY A 57 -5.11 7.20 7.74
CA GLY A 57 -6.05 7.82 8.68
C GLY A 57 -6.94 6.83 9.44
N LEU A 58 -6.37 5.70 9.87
CA LEU A 58 -7.10 4.54 10.41
C LEU A 58 -7.61 4.70 11.85
N SER A 59 -7.27 5.79 12.54
CA SER A 59 -7.77 6.06 13.90
C SER A 59 -9.18 6.67 13.88
N ARG A 60 -10.12 6.01 13.18
CA ARG A 60 -11.50 6.46 12.96
C ARG A 60 -12.48 5.26 12.95
N PRO A 61 -13.76 5.44 13.28
CA PRO A 61 -14.74 4.36 13.30
C PRO A 61 -15.29 4.01 11.89
N ILE A 62 -14.40 3.58 10.99
CA ILE A 62 -14.71 3.35 9.55
C ILE A 62 -14.90 1.87 9.17
N TYR A 63 -14.81 0.95 10.13
CA TYR A 63 -14.65 -0.49 9.84
C TYR A 63 -15.96 -1.27 9.68
N ALA A 64 -17.07 -0.82 10.24
CA ALA A 64 -18.32 -1.59 10.22
C ALA A 64 -18.78 -1.91 8.78
N ARG A 65 -18.56 -0.98 7.84
CA ARG A 65 -18.93 -1.15 6.42
C ARG A 65 -18.07 -2.16 5.67
N SER A 66 -16.87 -2.47 6.14
CA SER A 66 -15.98 -3.46 5.50
C SER A 66 -16.24 -4.90 5.98
N ALA A 67 -17.08 -5.09 7.00
CA ALA A 67 -17.37 -6.41 7.59
C ALA A 67 -18.23 -7.33 6.68
N ALA A 68 -18.75 -6.80 5.58
CA ALA A 68 -19.49 -7.55 4.57
C ALA A 68 -19.10 -7.06 3.16
N TYR A 69 -19.26 -7.95 2.18
CA TYR A 69 -19.02 -7.66 0.75
C TYR A 69 -17.56 -7.30 0.39
N GLY A 70 -16.61 -7.66 1.25
CA GLY A 70 -15.18 -7.50 0.99
C GLY A 70 -14.61 -6.14 1.42
N HIS A 71 -13.30 -6.14 1.67
CA HIS A 71 -12.52 -4.98 2.09
C HIS A 71 -11.94 -4.18 0.92
N PHE A 72 -11.76 -4.81 -0.24
CA PHE A 72 -11.07 -4.24 -1.40
C PHE A 72 -11.99 -4.07 -2.61
N GLY A 73 -11.62 -3.20 -3.55
CA GLY A 73 -12.34 -2.96 -4.80
C GLY A 73 -13.58 -2.07 -4.63
N ARG A 74 -13.56 -1.18 -3.64
CA ARG A 74 -14.70 -0.31 -3.27
C ARG A 74 -14.27 1.16 -3.36
N THR A 75 -15.21 2.06 -3.66
CA THR A 75 -14.91 3.49 -3.75
C THR A 75 -14.51 4.04 -2.37
N PRO A 76 -13.41 4.81 -2.26
CA PRO A 76 -13.05 5.48 -1.02
C PRO A 76 -14.06 6.57 -0.64
N ASP A 77 -14.41 6.63 0.63
CA ASP A 77 -15.39 7.56 1.19
C ASP A 77 -14.71 8.84 1.73
N GLU A 78 -15.44 9.95 1.76
CA GLU A 78 -14.93 11.24 2.26
C GLU A 78 -14.54 11.21 3.75
N ASP A 79 -15.21 10.36 4.55
CA ASP A 79 -14.94 10.17 5.97
C ASP A 79 -13.73 9.25 6.26
N GLY A 80 -13.06 8.77 5.21
CA GLY A 80 -11.90 7.90 5.27
C GLY A 80 -12.21 6.41 5.17
N GLY A 81 -13.48 6.02 4.97
CA GLY A 81 -13.82 4.65 4.59
C GLY A 81 -13.04 4.21 3.35
N PHE A 82 -12.50 2.98 3.38
CA PHE A 82 -11.70 2.41 2.29
C PHE A 82 -10.55 3.32 1.83
N SER A 83 -9.90 4.06 2.73
CA SER A 83 -8.79 4.97 2.38
C SER A 83 -7.64 4.30 1.63
N TRP A 84 -7.47 2.97 1.77
CA TRP A 84 -6.50 2.16 1.05
C TRP A 84 -6.85 1.92 -0.44
N GLU A 85 -8.04 2.28 -0.89
CA GLU A 85 -8.46 2.21 -2.30
C GLU A 85 -8.10 3.50 -3.07
N LYS A 86 -7.55 4.51 -2.38
CA LYS A 86 -7.05 5.72 -3.03
C LYS A 86 -5.79 5.43 -3.83
N THR A 87 -5.63 6.15 -4.95
CA THR A 87 -4.48 6.08 -5.85
C THR A 87 -3.65 7.36 -5.81
N ASP A 88 -3.61 8.02 -4.66
CA ASP A 88 -2.90 9.29 -4.41
C ASP A 88 -1.37 9.15 -4.38
N LEU A 89 -0.85 7.92 -4.26
CA LEU A 89 0.57 7.62 -4.36
C LEU A 89 1.09 7.41 -5.80
N VAL A 90 0.24 7.51 -6.83
CA VAL A 90 0.66 7.27 -8.23
C VAL A 90 1.77 8.24 -8.68
N GLU A 91 1.59 9.54 -8.45
CA GLU A 91 2.57 10.54 -8.87
C GLU A 91 3.86 10.50 -8.02
N PRO A 92 3.80 10.40 -6.67
CA PRO A 92 4.99 10.15 -5.86
C PRO A 92 5.77 8.90 -6.29
N LEU A 93 5.07 7.81 -6.60
CA LEU A 93 5.70 6.55 -7.01
C LEU A 93 6.41 6.70 -8.37
N LYS A 94 5.80 7.39 -9.34
CA LYS A 94 6.46 7.68 -10.61
C LYS A 94 7.68 8.58 -10.46
N ALA A 95 7.67 9.52 -9.52
CA ALA A 95 8.79 10.43 -9.29
C ALA A 95 10.00 9.76 -8.63
N ALA A 96 9.77 8.67 -7.88
CA ALA A 96 10.82 7.89 -7.22
C ALA A 96 11.43 6.77 -8.10
N LEU A 97 10.95 6.60 -9.34
CA LEU A 97 11.38 5.57 -10.30
C LEU A 97 12.21 6.18 -11.44
#